data_AF-B0RVX1-F1
#
_entry.id   AF-B0RVX1-F1
#
_cell.length_a   1.000
_cell.length_b   1.000
_cell.length_c   1.000
_cell.angle_alpha   90.00
_cell.angle_beta   90.00
_cell.angle_gamma   90.00
#
_symmetry.space_group_name_H-M   'P 1'
#
loop_
_entity.id
_entity.type
_entity.pdbx_description
1 polymer ?
#
loop_
_entity_poly.entity_id
_entity_poly.type
_entity_poly.pdbx_seq_one_letter_code
_entity_poly.pdbx_strand_id
1 'polypeptide(L)' 'MGLPEDVAAVRINRYERAVHECDSETAQKMADALGVSLTYLYAETEELAELIQEFMQLPTKDQHALLADIKSRSQLSRKK' A
#
# COMPACT_ATOMS: atom_id res chain seq x y z
N MET A 1 14.84 26.53 2.09
CA MET A 1 15.11 25.23 1.42
C MET A 1 15.50 24.23 2.48
N GLY A 2 15.00 23.01 2.39
CA GLY A 2 15.43 21.90 3.25
C GLY A 2 14.31 21.36 4.11
N LEU A 3 13.33 20.71 3.50
CA LEU A 3 12.72 19.55 4.14
C LEU A 3 13.85 18.51 4.22
N PRO A 4 14.19 17.97 5.41
CA PRO A 4 15.22 16.95 5.52
C PRO A 4 14.87 15.74 4.65
N GLU A 5 15.89 15.19 3.98
CA GLU A 5 15.86 14.07 3.02
C GLU A 5 15.57 12.71 3.67
N ASP A 6 14.64 12.68 4.61
CA ASP A 6 14.08 11.45 5.14
C ASP A 6 12.61 11.75 5.38
N VAL A 7 11.83 11.67 4.30
CA VAL A 7 10.36 11.65 4.42
C VAL A 7 10.05 10.27 4.99
N ALA A 8 10.30 10.15 6.29
CA ALA A 8 10.05 8.99 7.11
C ALA A 8 8.69 8.44 6.68
N ALA A 9 8.72 7.26 6.06
CA ALA A 9 7.55 6.63 5.48
C ALA A 9 6.42 6.66 6.52
N VAL A 10 5.47 7.57 6.35
CA VAL A 10 4.32 7.72 7.26
C VAL A 10 3.41 6.53 6.96
N ARG A 11 3.80 5.36 7.48
CA ARG A 11 2.92 4.21 7.61
C ARG A 11 2.07 4.51 8.83
N ILE A 12 0.81 4.86 8.61
CA ILE A 12 -0.16 5.07 9.70
C ILE A 12 -0.46 3.69 10.29
N ASN A 13 0.38 3.24 11.22
CA ASN A 13 0.20 1.97 11.91
C ASN A 13 -1.01 2.10 12.86
N ARG A 14 -1.71 0.98 13.08
CA ARG A 14 -2.92 0.83 13.90
C ARG A 14 -2.74 1.23 15.38
N TYR A 15 -1.55 1.68 15.80
CA TYR A 15 -1.26 2.20 17.14
C TYR A 15 -1.57 3.70 17.32
N GLU A 16 -1.65 4.50 16.24
CA GLU A 16 -2.12 5.91 16.31
C GLU A 16 -3.65 6.02 16.48
N ARG A 17 -4.36 4.91 16.26
CA ARG A 17 -5.83 4.80 16.31
C ARG A 17 -6.46 4.94 17.69
N ALA A 18 -5.68 5.20 18.74
CA ALA A 18 -6.26 5.47 20.06
C ALA A 18 -6.59 6.95 20.29
N VAL A 19 -6.09 7.89 19.48
CA VAL A 19 -6.19 9.33 19.83
C VAL A 19 -6.76 10.24 18.76
N HIS A 20 -6.52 10.02 17.46
CA HIS A 20 -7.20 10.81 16.42
C HIS A 20 -7.44 9.96 15.17
N GLU A 21 -8.70 9.74 14.80
CA GLU A 21 -9.04 9.34 13.44
C GLU A 21 -8.48 10.41 12.50
N CYS A 22 -7.39 10.09 11.80
CA CYS A 22 -6.99 10.89 10.65
C CYS A 22 -8.16 10.81 9.67
N ASP A 23 -8.88 11.93 9.50
CA ASP A 23 -10.00 11.98 8.57
C ASP A 23 -9.52 11.46 7.21
N SER A 24 -10.31 10.60 6.59
CA SER A 24 -10.03 9.98 5.29
C SER A 24 -9.57 10.98 4.23
N GLU A 25 -10.05 12.22 4.31
CA GLU A 25 -9.63 13.33 3.45
C GLU A 25 -8.14 13.71 3.66
N THR A 26 -7.66 13.70 4.91
CA THR A 26 -6.26 14.00 5.25
C THR A 26 -5.35 12.89 4.76
N ALA A 27 -5.74 11.63 4.96
CA ALA A 27 -4.97 10.49 4.46
C ALA A 27 -4.88 10.49 2.93
N GLN A 28 -5.95 10.87 2.23
CA GLN A 28 -5.93 11.04 0.77
C GLN A 28 -4.98 12.16 0.34
N LYS A 29 -5.04 13.33 0.98
CA LYS A 29 -4.11 14.45 0.70
C LYS A 29 -2.65 14.05 0.91
N MET A 30 -2.36 13.24 1.94
CA MET A 30 -1.01 12.71 2.17
C MET A 30 -0.58 11.75 1.06
N ALA A 31 -1.47 10.85 0.64
CA ALA A 31 -1.20 9.92 -0.47
C ALA A 31 -0.87 10.68 -1.76
N ASP A 32 -1.68 11.69 -2.10
CA ASP A 32 -1.47 12.54 -3.27
C ASP A 32 -0.15 13.32 -3.18
N ALA A 33 0.20 13.86 -2.02
CA ALA A 33 1.44 14.60 -1.80
C ALA A 33 2.70 13.71 -1.91
N LEU A 34 2.57 12.44 -1.54
CA LEU A 34 3.65 11.44 -1.62
C LEU A 34 3.69 10.72 -2.98
N GLY A 35 2.69 10.93 -3.84
CA GLY A 35 2.59 10.25 -5.14
C GLY A 35 2.32 8.75 -5.02
N VAL A 36 1.74 8.30 -3.91
CA VAL A 36 1.42 6.89 -3.64
C VAL A 36 -0.09 6.72 -3.50
N SER A 37 -0.57 5.47 -3.57
CA SER A 37 -1.98 5.19 -3.31
C SER A 37 -2.32 5.29 -1.82
N LEU A 38 -3.56 5.67 -1.52
CA LEU A 38 -4.09 5.59 -0.16
C LEU A 38 -3.90 4.19 0.45
N THR A 39 -4.09 3.13 -0.36
CA THR A 39 -3.92 1.74 0.10
C THR A 39 -2.48 1.40 0.50
N TYR A 40 -1.48 2.10 -0.04
CA TYR A 40 -0.08 1.96 0.36
C TYR A 40 0.15 2.42 1.81
N LEU A 41 -0.48 3.54 2.22
CA LEU A 41 -0.34 4.10 3.57
C LEU A 41 -0.88 3.17 4.67
N TYR A 42 -1.82 2.29 4.32
CA TYR A 42 -2.47 1.35 5.24
C TYR A 42 -1.92 -0.08 5.15
N ALA A 43 -0.88 -0.34 4.35
CA ALA A 43 -0.31 -1.66 4.20
C ALA A 43 0.34 -2.16 5.51
N GLU A 44 -0.10 -3.35 5.97
CA GLU A 44 0.35 -3.94 7.24
C GLU A 44 1.82 -4.35 7.22
N THR A 45 2.34 -4.77 6.06
CA THR A 45 3.74 -5.17 5.88
C THR A 45 4.39 -4.42 4.74
N GLU A 46 5.72 -4.40 4.72
CA GLU A 46 6.51 -3.76 3.66
C GLU A 46 6.30 -4.48 2.32
N GLU A 47 6.24 -5.81 2.33
CA GLU A 47 6.00 -6.62 1.13
C GLU A 47 4.62 -6.35 0.52
N LEU A 48 3.61 -6.08 1.37
CA LEU A 48 2.28 -5.71 0.89
C LEU A 48 2.28 -4.29 0.30
N ALA A 49 3.02 -3.37 0.91
CA ALA A 49 3.17 -2.00 0.42
C ALA A 49 3.84 -2.00 -0.96
N GLU A 50 4.96 -2.71 -1.09
CA GLU A 50 5.67 -2.91 -2.36
C GLU A 50 4.78 -3.56 -3.41
N LEU A 51 4.04 -4.63 -3.04
CA LEU A 51 3.10 -5.28 -3.96
C LEU A 51 2.05 -4.30 -4.48
N ILE A 52 1.46 -3.48 -3.62
CA ILE A 52 0.47 -2.45 -4.02
C ILE A 52 1.10 -1.44 -4.99
N GLN A 53 2.31 -0.96 -4.67
CA GLN A 53 3.00 0.03 -5.48
C GLN A 53 3.32 -0.50 -6.87
N GLU A 54 3.95 -1.68 -6.96
CA GLU A 54 4.31 -2.31 -8.23
C GLU A 54 3.06 -2.70 -9.03
N PHE A 55 2.02 -3.21 -8.36
CA PHE A 55 0.78 -3.61 -9.02
C PHE A 55 0.10 -2.43 -9.73
N MET A 56 0.13 -1.23 -9.14
CA MET A 56 -0.48 -0.05 -9.72
C MET A 56 0.24 0.50 -10.94
N GLN A 57 1.53 0.19 -11.12
CA GLN A 57 2.30 0.58 -12.29
C GLN A 57 2.08 -0.34 -13.50
N LEU A 58 1.48 -1.52 -13.28
CA LEU A 58 1.23 -2.48 -14.35
C LEU A 58 0.02 -2.10 -15.21
N PRO A 59 0.04 -2.36 -16.53
CA PRO A 59 -1.15 -2.33 -17.36
C PRO A 59 -2.23 -3.30 -16.83
N THR A 60 -3.51 -2.98 -17.04
CA THR A 60 -4.64 -3.79 -16.56
C THR A 60 -4.56 -5.27 -16.95
N LYS A 61 -4.02 -5.57 -18.15
CA LYS A 61 -3.82 -6.96 -18.60
C LYS A 61 -2.84 -7.71 -17.69
N ASP A 62 -1.76 -7.07 -17.29
CA ASP A 62 -0.69 -7.68 -16.49
C ASP A 62 -1.10 -7.77 -15.02
N GLN A 63 -1.87 -6.79 -14.54
CA GLN A 63 -2.56 -6.87 -13.24
C GLN A 63 -3.44 -8.12 -13.13
N HIS A 64 -4.27 -8.39 -14.14
CA HIS A 64 -5.12 -9.59 -14.17
C HIS A 64 -4.30 -10.88 -14.22
N ALA A 65 -3.22 -10.91 -14.99
CA ALA A 65 -2.33 -12.07 -15.08
C ALA A 65 -1.64 -12.36 -13.74
N LEU A 66 -1.10 -11.34 -13.08
CA LEU A 66 -0.46 -11.46 -11.77
C LEU A 66 -1.46 -11.93 -10.70
N LEU A 67 -2.68 -11.37 -10.66
CA LEU A 67 -3.72 -11.84 -9.75
C LEU A 67 -4.09 -13.30 -9.98
N ALA A 68 -4.14 -13.75 -11.24
CA ALA A 68 -4.40 -15.16 -11.55
C ALA A 68 -3.27 -16.08 -11.05
N ASP A 69 -2.01 -15.67 -11.23
CA ASP A 69 -0.84 -16.41 -10.72
C ASP A 69 -0.86 -16.53 -9.20
N ILE A 70 -1.05 -15.42 -8.48
CA ILE A 70 -1.14 -15.40 -7.01
C ILE A 70 -2.29 -16.28 -6.51
N LYS A 71 -3.46 -16.23 -7.17
CA LYS A 71 -4.60 -17.10 -6.84
C LYS A 71 -4.25 -18.57 -7.03
N SER A 72 -3.56 -18.93 -8.10
CA SER A 72 -3.18 -20.32 -8.36
C SER A 72 -2.22 -20.85 -7.27
N ARG A 73 -1.22 -20.06 -6.88
CA ARG A 73 -0.23 -20.43 -5.84
C ARG A 73 -0.85 -20.53 -4.45
N SER A 74 -1.71 -19.59 -4.09
CA SER A 74 -2.41 -19.62 -2.80
C SER A 74 -3.39 -20.81 -2.68
N GLN A 75 -4.07 -21.16 -3.77
CA GLN A 75 -4.94 -22.33 -3.83
C GLN A 75 -4.14 -23.64 -3.79
N LEU A 76 -2.95 -23.68 -4.40
CA LEU A 76 -2.05 -24.84 -4.36
C LEU A 76 -1.53 -25.09 -2.94
N SER A 77 -1.22 -24.03 -2.19
CA SER A 77 -0.82 -24.12 -0.78
C SER A 77 -1.94 -24.56 0.16
N ARG A 78 -3.22 -24.42 -0.22
CA ARG A 78 -4.38 -24.84 0.58
C ARG A 78 -4.79 -26.31 0.37
N LYS A 79 -4.31 -26.96 -0.68
CA LYS A 79 -4.60 -28.37 -1.00
C LYS A 79 -3.56 -29.36 -0.45
N LYS A 80 -2.54 -28.87 0.24
CA LYS A 80 -1.50 -29.65 0.92
C LYS A 80 -1.76 -29.63 2.42
#